data_AF-A0A9Q1M4A3-F1
#
_entry.id   AF-A0A9Q1M4A3-F1
#
_cell.length_a   1.000
_cell.length_b   1.000
_cell.length_c   1.000
_cell.angle_alpha   90.00
_cell.angle_beta   90.00
_cell.angle_gamma   90.00
#
_symmetry.space_group_name_H-M   'P 1'
#
loop_
_entity.id
_entity.type
_entity.pdbx_description
1 polymer ?
#
loop_
_entity_poly.entity_id
_entity_poly.type
_entity_poly.pdbx_seq_one_letter_code
_entity_poly.pdbx_strand_id
1 'polypeptide(L)'
;MANRNGVAFSLVSLALTFLLFASQSNAQQIVDPAIKVSPYCVKAIDKPFCTKIVKVADTWQEAITEVLSKAIMQTKMAEPIMANLLITLPSTTDAKLKDDIGSGCRKSYNDALQTLKEVEESLKTGDKTQSANTKISAAMTRLDDCEDEFKKIPMPTEFATFYEGSKKLLSTCLAVERTRPDLV
;
A
#
# COMPACT_ATOMS: atom_id res chain seq x y z
N MET A 1 85.19 -6.08 -0.34
CA MET A 1 85.39 -5.68 1.07
C MET A 1 84.15 -4.94 1.52
N ALA A 2 83.55 -5.41 2.61
CA ALA A 2 82.31 -4.92 3.17
C ALA A 2 82.52 -3.64 3.99
N ASN A 3 81.52 -2.75 4.02
CA ASN A 3 81.14 -2.13 5.28
C ASN A 3 79.63 -1.92 5.34
N ARG A 4 79.05 -2.37 6.47
CA ARG A 4 77.63 -2.32 6.84
C ARG A 4 77.31 -0.90 7.29
N ASN A 5 76.11 -0.41 6.98
CA ASN A 5 75.30 0.36 7.93
C ASN A 5 73.83 0.28 7.50
N GLY A 6 73.02 -0.31 8.37
CA GLY A 6 71.61 -0.59 8.16
C GLY A 6 70.76 0.66 8.33
N VAL A 7 69.80 0.84 7.42
CA VAL A 7 68.69 1.76 7.60
C VAL A 7 67.49 0.91 7.96
N ALA A 8 67.03 1.05 9.21
CA ALA A 8 65.77 0.49 9.67
C ALA A 8 64.63 1.26 8.99
N PHE A 9 64.00 0.65 7.99
CA PHE A 9 62.80 1.20 7.36
C PHE A 9 61.60 0.90 8.25
N SER A 10 61.12 1.96 8.91
CA SER A 10 59.94 1.97 9.77
C SER A 10 58.69 1.61 8.96
N LEU A 11 58.11 0.45 9.26
CA LEU A 11 56.88 -0.11 8.67
C LEU A 11 55.61 0.58 9.24
N VAL A 12 55.48 1.89 9.09
CA VAL A 12 54.28 2.62 9.52
C VAL A 12 53.93 3.71 8.51
N SER A 13 53.59 3.31 7.28
CA SER A 13 52.97 4.21 6.28
C SER A 13 52.39 3.43 5.11
N LEU A 14 51.34 2.62 5.32
CA LEU A 14 50.50 2.14 4.21
C LEU A 14 49.16 1.58 4.68
N ALA A 15 48.35 2.36 5.39
CA ALA A 15 47.00 1.92 5.79
C ALA A 15 46.01 3.09 5.97
N LEU A 16 45.97 4.05 5.04
CA LEU A 16 45.12 5.24 5.20
C LEU A 16 44.31 5.69 3.97
N THR A 17 44.14 4.86 2.93
CA THR A 17 43.48 5.32 1.69
C THR A 17 42.46 4.40 1.03
N PHE A 18 41.77 3.50 1.74
CA PHE A 18 40.68 2.70 1.13
C PHE A 18 39.44 2.48 2.03
N LEU A 19 38.87 3.56 2.60
CA LEU A 19 37.50 3.52 3.14
C LEU A 19 36.71 4.76 2.71
N LEU A 20 36.57 4.92 1.40
CA LEU A 20 35.48 5.68 0.79
C LEU A 20 34.83 4.76 -0.25
N PHE A 21 33.49 4.75 -0.30
CA PHE A 21 32.61 3.83 -1.03
C PHE A 21 32.13 2.59 -0.25
N ALA A 22 31.28 2.85 0.73
CA ALA A 22 30.11 1.99 0.98
C ALA A 22 28.96 2.86 1.52
N SER A 23 28.41 3.75 0.67
CA SER A 23 27.06 4.26 0.89
C SER A 23 26.08 3.13 0.56
N GLN A 24 25.94 2.18 1.47
CA GLN A 24 24.76 1.32 1.49
C GLN A 24 23.63 2.18 2.04
N SER A 25 22.78 2.67 1.14
CA SER A 25 21.46 3.19 1.45
C SER A 25 20.59 2.06 2.02
N ASN A 26 20.87 1.68 3.27
CA ASN A 26 19.89 0.99 4.08
C ASN A 26 18.92 2.07 4.56
N ALA A 27 17.78 2.19 3.87
CA ALA A 27 16.59 2.77 4.46
C ALA A 27 16.16 1.83 5.61
N GLN A 28 16.88 1.91 6.73
CA GLN A 28 16.51 1.22 7.95
C GLN A 28 15.26 1.92 8.45
N GLN A 29 14.12 1.30 8.16
CA GLN A 29 12.83 1.72 8.66
C GLN A 29 12.93 1.70 10.19
N ILE A 30 13.03 2.88 10.79
CA ILE A 30 13.06 3.05 12.24
C ILE A 30 11.69 2.61 12.74
N VAL A 31 11.58 1.34 13.13
CA VAL A 31 10.41 0.86 13.87
C VAL A 31 10.62 1.32 15.29
N ASP A 32 9.95 2.42 15.65
CA ASP A 32 9.94 2.97 16.99
C ASP A 32 9.50 1.85 17.97
N PRO A 33 10.34 1.44 18.94
CA PRO A 33 10.13 0.23 19.73
C PRO A 33 8.94 0.29 20.71
N ALA A 34 8.10 1.32 20.65
CA ALA A 34 6.90 1.44 21.47
C ALA A 34 5.68 2.02 20.72
N ILE A 35 5.45 1.66 19.45
CA ILE A 35 4.12 1.89 18.87
C ILE A 35 3.12 0.99 19.61
N LYS A 36 2.47 1.56 20.63
CA LYS A 36 1.31 0.95 21.28
C LYS A 36 0.25 0.73 20.19
N VAL A 37 0.06 -0.53 19.81
CA VAL A 37 -0.91 -0.90 18.77
C VAL A 37 -2.28 -0.44 19.21
N SER A 38 -2.97 0.30 18.34
CA SER A 38 -4.35 0.71 18.59
C SER A 38 -5.23 -0.52 18.81
N PRO A 39 -6.18 -0.52 19.77
CA PRO A 39 -7.11 -1.64 19.97
C PRO A 39 -7.89 -2.00 18.70
N TYR A 40 -8.11 -1.03 17.80
CA TYR A 40 -8.78 -1.23 16.52
C TYR A 40 -7.91 -1.93 15.46
N CYS A 41 -6.60 -2.04 15.72
CA CYS A 41 -5.62 -2.56 14.78
C CYS A 41 -5.10 -3.96 15.12
N VAL A 42 -5.63 -4.61 16.16
CA VAL A 42 -5.13 -5.92 16.62
C VAL A 42 -5.26 -7.02 15.56
N LYS A 43 -6.26 -6.89 14.66
CA LYS A 43 -6.51 -7.81 13.54
C LYS A 43 -5.81 -7.40 12.23
N ALA A 44 -5.05 -6.31 12.22
CA ALA A 44 -4.37 -5.82 11.01
C ALA A 44 -3.11 -6.64 10.73
N ILE A 45 -2.86 -6.89 9.43
CA ILE A 45 -1.60 -7.47 8.94
C ILE A 45 -0.44 -6.50 9.24
N ASP A 46 -0.58 -5.25 8.82
CA ASP A 46 0.36 -4.16 9.11
C ASP A 46 -0.16 -3.31 10.29
N LYS A 47 0.11 -3.77 11.52
CA LYS A 47 -0.32 -3.11 12.76
C LYS A 47 0.26 -1.69 12.90
N PRO A 48 1.56 -1.43 12.61
CA PRO A 48 2.10 -0.07 12.64
C PRO A 48 1.39 0.89 11.68
N PHE A 49 1.15 0.47 10.43
CA PHE A 49 0.43 1.30 9.46
C PHE A 49 -1.00 1.59 9.89
N CYS A 50 -1.73 0.55 10.32
CA CYS A 50 -3.09 0.73 10.85
C CYS A 50 -3.09 1.73 12.02
N THR A 51 -2.20 1.53 13.00
CA THR A 51 -2.11 2.39 14.19
C THR A 51 -1.78 3.84 13.83
N LYS A 52 -0.94 4.06 12.82
CA LYS A 52 -0.64 5.40 12.30
C LYS A 52 -1.86 6.06 11.69
N ILE A 53 -2.71 5.31 10.97
CA ILE A 53 -3.92 5.87 10.36
C ILE A 53 -4.95 6.25 11.41
N VAL A 54 -5.26 5.34 12.34
CA VAL A 54 -6.31 5.55 13.35
C VAL A 54 -5.82 6.28 14.60
N LYS A 55 -4.66 6.95 14.53
CA LYS A 55 -3.94 7.47 15.70
C LYS A 55 -4.79 8.40 16.59
N VAL A 56 -5.72 9.14 15.99
CA VAL A 56 -6.56 10.13 16.66
C VAL A 56 -7.97 9.63 16.99
N ALA A 57 -8.26 8.35 16.74
CA ALA A 57 -9.57 7.77 16.99
C ALA A 57 -9.71 7.32 18.45
N ASP A 58 -10.72 7.83 19.12
CA ASP A 58 -11.13 7.45 20.47
C ASP A 58 -12.27 6.41 20.45
N THR A 59 -12.95 6.28 19.31
CA THR A 59 -14.01 5.30 19.09
C THR A 59 -13.74 4.39 17.89
N TRP A 60 -14.37 3.21 17.88
CA TRP A 60 -14.34 2.33 16.71
C TRP A 60 -14.91 3.03 15.47
N GLN A 61 -15.97 3.84 15.64
CA GLN A 61 -16.61 4.58 14.55
C GLN A 61 -15.64 5.58 13.91
N GLU A 62 -14.90 6.34 14.71
CA GLU A 62 -13.86 7.25 14.22
C GLU A 62 -12.74 6.49 13.51
N ALA A 63 -12.31 5.36 14.08
CA ALA A 63 -11.26 4.54 13.50
C ALA A 63 -11.64 3.99 12.12
N ILE A 64 -12.85 3.40 11.96
CA ILE A 64 -13.29 2.87 10.68
C ILE A 64 -13.53 3.99 9.66
N THR A 65 -14.10 5.12 10.09
CA THR A 65 -14.32 6.29 9.21
C THR A 65 -12.98 6.84 8.70
N GLU A 66 -11.97 7.00 9.55
CA GLU A 66 -10.66 7.54 9.14
C GLU A 66 -9.98 6.65 8.09
N VAL A 67 -9.95 5.32 8.30
CA VAL A 67 -9.35 4.41 7.31
C VAL A 67 -10.18 4.38 6.03
N LEU A 68 -11.51 4.33 6.13
CA LEU A 68 -12.40 4.28 4.96
C LEU A 68 -12.30 5.55 4.12
N SER A 69 -12.25 6.73 4.74
CA SER A 69 -12.05 7.99 4.01
C SER A 69 -10.71 7.99 3.27
N LYS A 70 -9.64 7.48 3.87
CA LYS A 70 -8.35 7.30 3.16
C LYS A 70 -8.45 6.30 2.01
N ALA A 71 -9.14 5.17 2.21
CA ALA A 71 -9.37 4.20 1.15
C ALA A 71 -10.14 4.82 -0.03
N ILE A 72 -11.21 5.56 0.22
CA ILE A 72 -11.98 6.27 -0.81
C ILE A 72 -11.12 7.31 -1.53
N MET A 73 -10.32 8.09 -0.81
CA MET A 73 -9.41 9.06 -1.42
C MET A 73 -8.37 8.39 -2.32
N GLN A 74 -7.73 7.32 -1.83
CA GLN A 74 -6.79 6.52 -2.62
C GLN A 74 -7.47 5.95 -3.87
N THR A 75 -8.69 5.41 -3.73
CA THR A 75 -9.50 4.94 -4.86
C THR A 75 -9.70 6.04 -5.88
N LYS A 76 -10.18 7.22 -5.47
CA LYS A 76 -10.40 8.37 -6.37
C LYS A 76 -9.14 8.84 -7.10
N MET A 77 -7.94 8.68 -6.54
CA MET A 77 -6.69 9.06 -7.21
C MET A 77 -6.46 8.30 -8.53
N ALA A 78 -7.14 7.17 -8.74
CA ALA A 78 -7.08 6.45 -10.00
C ALA A 78 -7.95 7.01 -11.12
N GLU A 79 -8.87 7.95 -10.88
CA GLU A 79 -9.70 8.53 -11.96
C GLU A 79 -8.86 9.03 -13.16
N PRO A 80 -7.80 9.87 -12.99
CA PRO A 80 -6.96 10.27 -14.10
C PRO A 80 -6.14 9.12 -14.71
N ILE A 81 -5.75 8.14 -13.90
CA ILE A 81 -5.03 6.93 -14.36
C ILE A 81 -5.95 6.13 -15.29
N MET A 82 -7.19 5.90 -14.89
CA MET A 82 -8.22 5.15 -15.64
C MET A 82 -8.62 5.84 -16.94
N ALA A 83 -8.65 7.18 -16.94
CA ALA A 83 -8.92 7.97 -18.14
C ALA A 83 -7.84 7.77 -19.20
N ASN A 84 -6.58 7.68 -18.78
CA ASN A 84 -5.41 7.55 -19.67
C ASN A 84 -4.91 6.11 -19.83
N LEU A 85 -5.52 5.15 -19.13
CA LEU A 85 -5.02 3.79 -19.02
C LEU A 85 -4.67 3.16 -20.38
N LEU A 86 -5.60 3.26 -21.33
CA LEU A 86 -5.45 2.70 -22.68
C LEU A 86 -4.34 3.33 -23.53
N ILE A 87 -3.92 4.55 -23.18
CA ILE A 87 -2.82 5.27 -23.83
C ILE A 87 -1.47 4.82 -23.25
N THR A 88 -1.46 4.45 -21.97
CA THR A 88 -0.24 3.98 -21.28
C THR A 88 0.11 2.51 -21.55
N LEU A 89 -0.79 1.76 -22.18
CA LEU A 89 -0.54 0.36 -22.54
C LEU A 89 0.53 0.28 -23.64
N PRO A 90 1.34 -0.80 -23.68
CA PRO A 90 2.28 -1.06 -24.77
C PRO A 90 1.58 -0.99 -26.13
N SER A 91 2.21 -0.38 -27.13
CA SER A 91 1.66 -0.30 -28.50
C SER A 91 1.45 -1.66 -29.16
N THR A 92 2.14 -2.69 -28.65
CA THR A 92 2.02 -4.10 -29.06
C THR A 92 0.85 -4.82 -28.43
N THR A 93 0.09 -4.18 -27.52
CA THR A 93 -1.10 -4.77 -26.89
C THR A 93 -2.17 -5.02 -27.94
N ASP A 94 -2.68 -6.26 -28.02
CA ASP A 94 -3.73 -6.59 -28.98
C ASP A 94 -5.07 -5.91 -28.63
N ALA A 95 -5.91 -5.73 -29.64
CA ALA A 95 -7.15 -4.98 -29.51
C ALA A 95 -8.15 -5.59 -28.51
N LYS A 96 -8.16 -6.92 -28.38
CA LYS A 96 -9.05 -7.61 -27.45
C LYS A 96 -8.61 -7.35 -26.01
N LEU A 97 -7.32 -7.53 -25.72
CA LEU A 97 -6.78 -7.24 -24.40
C LEU A 97 -6.97 -5.77 -24.01
N LYS A 98 -6.84 -4.85 -24.98
CA LYS A 98 -7.11 -3.43 -24.77
C LYS A 98 -8.57 -3.15 -24.40
N ASP A 99 -9.51 -3.88 -24.99
CA ASP A 99 -10.94 -3.78 -24.69
C ASP A 99 -11.29 -4.40 -23.32
N ASP A 100 -10.72 -5.57 -23.02
CA ASP A 100 -10.86 -6.25 -21.73
C ASP A 100 -10.38 -5.32 -20.58
N ILE A 101 -9.18 -4.72 -20.72
CA ILE A 101 -8.68 -3.72 -19.77
C ILE A 101 -9.55 -2.45 -19.77
N GLY A 102 -9.92 -1.94 -20.93
CA GLY A 102 -10.63 -0.66 -21.04
C GLY A 102 -12.03 -0.68 -20.44
N SER A 103 -12.76 -1.76 -20.66
CA SER A 103 -14.15 -1.93 -20.22
C SER A 103 -14.24 -2.65 -18.88
N GLY A 104 -13.51 -3.77 -18.71
CA GLY A 104 -13.51 -4.61 -17.52
C GLY A 104 -12.90 -3.87 -16.33
N CYS A 105 -11.62 -3.47 -16.42
CA CYS A 105 -10.96 -2.82 -15.30
C CYS A 105 -11.64 -1.50 -14.90
N ARG A 106 -12.00 -0.65 -15.88
CA ARG A 106 -12.67 0.63 -15.59
C ARG A 106 -14.01 0.43 -14.87
N LYS A 107 -14.79 -0.57 -15.28
CA LYS A 107 -16.05 -0.90 -14.63
C LYS A 107 -15.80 -1.38 -13.20
N SER A 108 -14.90 -2.36 -13.01
CA SER A 108 -14.61 -2.90 -11.68
C SER A 108 -14.08 -1.83 -10.73
N TYR A 109 -13.23 -0.92 -11.21
CA TYR A 109 -12.80 0.27 -10.46
C TYR A 109 -13.97 1.16 -10.02
N ASN A 110 -14.86 1.54 -10.94
CA ASN A 110 -16.01 2.39 -10.62
C ASN A 110 -16.94 1.71 -9.62
N ASP A 111 -17.19 0.41 -9.80
CA ASP A 111 -18.01 -0.41 -8.91
C ASP A 111 -17.37 -0.50 -7.52
N ALA A 112 -16.03 -0.62 -7.42
CA ALA A 112 -15.30 -0.59 -6.15
C ALA A 112 -15.48 0.76 -5.44
N LEU A 113 -15.28 1.87 -6.15
CA LEU A 113 -15.45 3.23 -5.61
C LEU A 113 -16.88 3.47 -5.12
N GLN A 114 -17.88 3.05 -5.90
CA GLN A 114 -19.29 3.15 -5.50
C GLN A 114 -19.56 2.32 -4.25
N THR A 115 -19.08 1.08 -4.22
CA THR A 115 -19.26 0.17 -3.07
C THR A 115 -18.68 0.78 -1.79
N LEU A 116 -17.52 1.43 -1.85
CA LEU A 116 -16.91 2.09 -0.69
C LEU A 116 -17.72 3.31 -0.21
N LYS A 117 -18.29 4.09 -1.13
CA LYS A 117 -19.19 5.19 -0.78
C LYS A 117 -20.47 4.68 -0.10
N GLU A 118 -20.99 3.54 -0.53
CA GLU A 118 -22.12 2.90 0.16
C GLU A 118 -21.75 2.45 1.57
N VAL A 119 -20.53 1.92 1.78
CA VAL A 119 -20.05 1.58 3.13
C VAL A 119 -20.00 2.83 4.01
N GLU A 120 -19.48 3.93 3.47
CA GLU A 120 -19.42 5.21 4.19
C GLU A 120 -20.81 5.68 4.64
N GLU A 121 -21.82 5.55 3.78
CA GLU A 121 -23.21 5.90 4.11
C GLU A 121 -23.84 4.95 5.13
N SER A 122 -23.62 3.64 5.00
CA SER A 122 -24.09 2.65 5.98
C SER A 122 -23.48 2.90 7.37
N LEU A 123 -22.21 3.28 7.43
CA LEU A 123 -21.55 3.62 8.69
C LEU A 123 -22.10 4.91 9.32
N LYS A 124 -22.51 5.91 8.52
CA LYS A 124 -23.15 7.14 9.02
C LYS A 124 -24.52 6.89 9.64
N THR A 125 -25.27 5.95 9.09
CA THR A 125 -26.62 5.59 9.56
C THR A 125 -26.60 4.58 10.72
N GLY A 126 -25.42 4.13 11.14
CA GLY A 126 -25.25 3.21 12.27
C GLY A 126 -25.69 1.78 11.96
N ASP A 127 -25.58 1.33 10.70
CA ASP A 127 -25.89 -0.04 10.27
C ASP A 127 -25.13 -1.05 11.15
N LYS A 128 -25.88 -1.92 11.85
CA LYS A 128 -25.36 -2.93 12.79
C LYS A 128 -25.12 -4.30 12.16
N THR A 129 -25.27 -4.42 10.85
CA THR A 129 -25.00 -5.66 10.14
C THR A 129 -23.51 -5.79 9.79
N GLN A 130 -23.08 -7.00 9.41
CA GLN A 130 -21.76 -7.24 8.80
C GLN A 130 -21.67 -6.74 7.34
N SER A 131 -22.62 -5.90 6.89
CA SER A 131 -22.69 -5.35 5.53
C SER A 131 -21.41 -4.62 5.15
N ALA A 132 -20.83 -3.83 6.06
CA ALA A 132 -19.58 -3.12 5.81
C ALA A 132 -18.43 -4.09 5.49
N ASN A 133 -18.24 -5.16 6.28
CA ASN A 133 -17.20 -6.16 6.03
C ASN A 133 -17.34 -6.82 4.65
N THR A 134 -18.56 -7.22 4.30
CA THR A 134 -18.88 -7.83 3.00
C THR A 134 -18.63 -6.86 1.85
N LYS A 135 -19.09 -5.62 1.96
CA LYS A 135 -18.93 -4.60 0.91
C LYS A 135 -17.47 -4.17 0.73
N ILE A 136 -16.71 -4.00 1.81
CA ILE A 136 -15.27 -3.71 1.72
C ILE A 136 -14.54 -4.87 1.03
N SER A 137 -14.88 -6.12 1.36
CA SER A 137 -14.31 -7.30 0.71
C SER A 137 -14.68 -7.34 -0.79
N ALA A 138 -15.93 -7.04 -1.14
CA ALA A 138 -16.37 -6.95 -2.52
C ALA A 138 -15.65 -5.84 -3.31
N ALA A 139 -15.38 -4.70 -2.69
CA ALA A 139 -14.60 -3.63 -3.31
C ALA A 139 -13.16 -4.08 -3.57
N MET A 140 -12.54 -4.83 -2.65
CA MET A 140 -11.21 -5.41 -2.85
C MET A 140 -11.19 -6.41 -4.00
N THR A 141 -12.16 -7.34 -4.06
CA THR A 141 -12.29 -8.28 -5.19
C THR A 141 -12.44 -7.58 -6.53
N ARG A 142 -13.19 -6.47 -6.60
CA ARG A 142 -13.31 -5.70 -7.86
C ARG A 142 -12.00 -5.07 -8.31
N LEU A 143 -11.15 -4.67 -7.36
CA LEU A 143 -9.80 -4.20 -7.71
C LEU A 143 -8.93 -5.36 -8.20
N ASP A 144 -9.05 -6.54 -7.57
CA ASP A 144 -8.37 -7.76 -8.03
C ASP A 144 -8.85 -8.18 -9.44
N ASP A 145 -10.15 -8.10 -9.72
CA ASP A 145 -10.71 -8.38 -11.06
C ASP A 145 -10.12 -7.44 -12.12
N CYS A 146 -9.88 -6.17 -11.79
CA CYS A 146 -9.19 -5.26 -12.70
C CYS A 146 -7.71 -5.66 -12.87
N GLU A 147 -6.99 -5.97 -11.80
CA GLU A 147 -5.58 -6.37 -11.86
C GLU A 147 -5.39 -7.62 -12.73
N ASP A 148 -6.34 -8.56 -12.63
CA ASP A 148 -6.39 -9.78 -13.41
C ASP A 148 -6.39 -9.54 -14.93
N GLU A 149 -6.94 -8.41 -15.40
CA GLU A 149 -6.89 -8.02 -16.81
C GLU A 149 -5.46 -7.74 -17.31
N PHE A 150 -4.53 -7.43 -16.40
CA PHE A 150 -3.13 -7.18 -16.73
C PHE A 150 -2.25 -8.45 -16.69
N LYS A 151 -2.77 -9.66 -16.44
CA LYS A 151 -1.94 -10.88 -16.32
C LYS A 151 -0.98 -11.17 -17.48
N LYS A 152 -1.27 -10.64 -18.68
CA LYS A 152 -0.49 -10.86 -19.91
C LYS A 152 0.47 -9.73 -20.27
N ILE A 153 0.38 -8.58 -19.59
CA ILE A 153 1.19 -7.40 -19.89
C ILE A 153 1.66 -6.73 -18.60
N PRO A 154 2.77 -5.99 -18.61
CA PRO A 154 3.12 -5.20 -17.43
C PRO A 154 2.03 -4.18 -17.13
N MET A 155 1.52 -4.21 -15.90
CA MET A 155 0.65 -3.17 -15.38
C MET A 155 1.40 -1.83 -15.34
N PRO A 156 0.79 -0.71 -15.78
CA PRO A 156 1.41 0.61 -15.69
C PRO A 156 1.82 0.93 -14.24
N THR A 157 3.01 1.50 -14.03
CA THR A 157 3.56 1.75 -12.68
C THR A 157 2.65 2.60 -11.80
N GLU A 158 2.02 3.62 -12.38
CA GLU A 158 1.05 4.47 -11.67
C GLU A 158 -0.15 3.67 -11.19
N PHE A 159 -0.65 2.77 -12.05
CA PHE A 159 -1.74 1.86 -11.71
C PHE A 159 -1.34 0.88 -10.61
N ALA A 160 -0.17 0.25 -10.73
CA ALA A 160 0.32 -0.70 -9.72
C ALA A 160 0.47 -0.04 -8.34
N THR A 161 1.02 1.17 -8.31
CA THR A 161 1.16 1.97 -7.07
C THR A 161 -0.21 2.28 -6.45
N PHE A 162 -1.17 2.65 -7.30
CA PHE A 162 -2.55 2.88 -6.91
C PHE A 162 -3.19 1.61 -6.30
N TYR A 163 -3.10 0.48 -7.00
CA TYR A 163 -3.69 -0.80 -6.64
C TYR A 163 -3.17 -1.30 -5.29
N GLU A 164 -1.84 -1.31 -5.11
CA GLU A 164 -1.20 -1.74 -3.85
C GLU A 164 -1.61 -0.84 -2.67
N GLY A 165 -1.61 0.48 -2.88
CA GLY A 165 -2.07 1.43 -1.87
C GLY A 165 -3.53 1.20 -1.47
N SER A 166 -4.39 0.92 -2.45
CA SER A 166 -5.81 0.64 -2.23
C SER A 166 -6.00 -0.67 -1.46
N LYS A 167 -5.35 -1.77 -1.87
CA LYS A 167 -5.43 -3.04 -1.14
C LYS A 167 -4.93 -2.94 0.28
N LYS A 168 -3.84 -2.21 0.51
CA LYS A 168 -3.31 -1.99 1.86
C LYS A 168 -4.32 -1.27 2.75
N LEU A 169 -4.98 -0.22 2.23
CA LEU A 169 -6.01 0.51 2.95
C LEU A 169 -7.28 -0.32 3.17
N LEU A 170 -7.75 -1.05 2.16
CA LEU A 170 -8.95 -1.91 2.27
C LEU A 170 -8.72 -3.08 3.25
N SER A 171 -7.54 -3.70 3.22
CA SER A 171 -7.17 -4.69 4.23
C SER A 171 -7.14 -4.10 5.64
N THR A 172 -6.74 -2.83 5.77
CA THR A 172 -6.76 -2.11 7.05
C THR A 172 -8.21 -1.82 7.48
N CYS A 173 -9.09 -1.40 6.56
CA CYS A 173 -10.52 -1.23 6.83
C CYS A 173 -11.15 -2.53 7.33
N LEU A 174 -10.89 -3.66 6.67
CA LEU A 174 -11.40 -4.97 7.09
C LEU A 174 -10.91 -5.35 8.48
N ALA A 175 -9.65 -5.06 8.80
CA ALA A 175 -9.10 -5.33 10.11
C ALA A 175 -9.80 -4.51 11.21
N VAL A 176 -9.97 -3.20 10.98
CA VAL A 176 -10.67 -2.30 11.92
C VAL A 176 -12.12 -2.69 12.08
N GLU A 177 -12.84 -2.96 10.98
CA GLU A 177 -14.22 -3.42 11.04
C GLU A 177 -14.34 -4.72 11.87
N ARG A 178 -13.42 -5.67 11.71
CA ARG A 178 -13.48 -6.90 12.54
C ARG A 178 -13.26 -6.65 14.04
N THR A 179 -12.89 -5.46 14.49
CA THR A 179 -12.80 -5.08 15.92
C THR A 179 -14.06 -4.41 16.45
N ARG A 180 -15.11 -4.31 15.61
CA ARG A 180 -16.38 -3.69 15.93
C ARG A 180 -17.02 -4.27 17.20
N PRO A 181 -17.38 -3.41 18.17
CA PRO A 181 -17.77 -3.87 19.51
C PRO A 181 -19.14 -4.58 19.57
N ASP A 182 -20.06 -4.27 18.66
CA ASP A 182 -21.40 -4.87 18.60
C ASP A 182 -21.46 -6.23 17.88
N LEU A 183 -20.32 -6.71 17.37
CA LEU A 183 -20.19 -8.02 16.71
C LEU A 183 -19.40 -9.05 17.54
N VAL A 184 -18.94 -8.68 18.74
CA VAL A 184 -18.08 -9.51 19.62
C VAL A 184 -18.89 -10.07 20.78
#